data_AF-A0AA95MJQ2-F1
#
_entry.id   AF-A0AA95MJQ2-F1
#
_cell.length_a   1.000
_cell.length_b   1.000
_cell.length_c   1.000
_cell.angle_alpha   90.00
_cell.angle_beta   90.00
_cell.angle_gamma   90.00
#
_symmetry.space_group_name_H-M   'P 1'
#
loop_
_entity.id
_entity.type
_entity.pdbx_description
1 polymer ?
#
loop_
_entity_poly.entity_id
_entity_poly.type
_entity_poly.pdbx_seq_one_letter_code
_entity_poly.pdbx_strand_id
1 'polypeptide(L)' 'MEINQIASFVVRFQLAAIEKETGKKQWRIKVTHVQEERETLFESVEEAMEFMQEMAGEA' A
#
# COMPACT_ATOMS: atom_id res chain seq x y z
N MET A 1 15.94 -22.61 2.01
CA MET A 1 15.02 -21.81 1.19
C MET A 1 15.79 -20.59 0.75
N GLU A 2 15.82 -20.31 -0.55
CA GLU A 2 16.35 -19.02 -1.01
C GLU A 2 15.46 -17.92 -0.40
N ILE A 3 16.06 -17.06 0.40
CA ILE A 3 15.41 -15.84 0.84
C ILE A 3 15.22 -15.03 -0.44
N ASN A 4 13.98 -14.76 -0.84
CA ASN A 4 13.73 -13.79 -1.89
C ASN A 4 14.30 -12.45 -1.41
N GLN A 5 15.49 -12.10 -1.90
CA GLN A 5 16.21 -10.89 -1.49
C GLN A 5 15.49 -9.60 -1.93
N ILE A 6 14.40 -9.74 -2.69
CA ILE A 6 13.65 -8.64 -3.29
C ILE A 6 12.16 -8.92 -3.09
N ALA A 7 11.49 -8.04 -2.35
CA ALA A 7 10.03 -7.88 -2.36
C ALA A 7 9.68 -6.74 -3.31
N SER A 8 8.67 -6.92 -4.17
CA SER A 8 8.30 -5.94 -5.18
C SER A 8 6.83 -5.60 -5.05
N PHE A 9 6.53 -4.30 -5.05
CA PHE A 9 5.19 -3.79 -4.86
C PHE A 9 4.81 -2.82 -5.96
N VAL A 10 3.57 -2.91 -6.43
CA VAL A 10 2.93 -1.85 -7.21
C VAL A 10 2.01 -1.09 -6.27
N VAL A 11 2.31 0.18 -6.04
CA VAL A 11 1.50 1.06 -5.20
C VAL A 11 0.76 2.07 -6.09
N ARG A 12 -0.56 2.10 -5.99
CA ARG A 12 -1.41 3.01 -6.75
C ARG A 12 -2.18 3.92 -5.80
N PHE A 13 -2.06 5.22 -6.02
CA PHE A 13 -2.84 6.25 -5.34
C PHE A 13 -3.98 6.72 -6.23
N GLN A 14 -5.20 6.66 -5.71
CA GLN A 14 -6.38 7.19 -6.38
C GLN A 14 -7.05 8.22 -5.47
N LEU A 15 -7.23 9.44 -5.97
CA LEU A 15 -8.02 10.44 -5.24
C LEU A 15 -9.49 10.05 -5.33
N ALA A 16 -10.08 9.63 -4.22
CA ALA A 16 -11.47 9.21 -4.15
C ALA A 16 -12.41 10.42 -3.98
N ALA A 17 -12.02 11.37 -3.11
CA ALA A 17 -12.77 12.59 -2.88
C ALA A 17 -11.88 13.71 -2.32
N ILE A 18 -12.43 14.92 -2.33
CA ILE A 18 -11.91 16.06 -1.57
C ILE A 18 -13.05 16.51 -0.65
N GLU A 19 -12.81 16.51 0.66
CA GLU A 19 -13.78 17.03 1.63
C GLU A 19 -14.04 18.51 1.38
N LYS A 20 -15.31 18.88 1.21
CA LYS A 20 -15.70 20.25 0.84
C LYS A 20 -15.38 21.30 1.92
N GLU A 21 -15.39 20.90 3.19
CA GLU A 21 -15.24 21.81 4.33
C GLU A 21 -13.77 22.03 4.72
N THR A 22 -12.97 20.96 4.66
CA THR A 22 -11.57 20.96 5.12
C THR A 22 -10.57 21.02 3.98
N GLY A 23 -11.01 20.73 2.74
CA GLY A 23 -10.12 20.52 1.59
C GLY A 23 -9.29 19.24 1.69
N LYS A 24 -9.55 18.37 2.67
CA LYS A 24 -8.76 17.16 2.90
C LYS A 24 -9.00 16.16 1.76
N LYS A 25 -7.91 15.66 1.19
CA LYS A 25 -7.95 14.64 0.14
C LYS A 25 -8.17 13.28 0.77
N GLN A 26 -9.19 12.57 0.30
CA GLN A 26 -9.42 11.17 0.63
C GLN A 26 -8.77 10.31 -0.46
N TRP A 27 -7.69 9.63 -0.10
CA TRP A 27 -6.95 8.77 -0.98
C TRP A 27 -7.38 7.32 -0.80
N ARG A 28 -7.45 6.58 -1.90
CA ARG A 28 -7.55 5.13 -1.91
C ARG A 28 -6.22 4.61 -2.43
N ILE A 29 -5.56 3.80 -1.62
CA ILE A 29 -4.24 3.28 -1.90
C ILE A 29 -4.38 1.78 -2.16
N LYS A 30 -3.88 1.32 -3.29
CA LYS A 30 -3.85 -0.10 -3.63
C LYS A 30 -2.41 -0.56 -3.68
N VAL A 31 -2.07 -1.57 -2.88
CA VAL A 31 -0.76 -2.23 -2.91
C VAL A 31 -0.94 -3.62 -3.51
N THR A 32 -0.13 -3.95 -4.50
CA THR A 32 -0.04 -5.29 -5.08
C THR A 32 1.35 -5.84 -4.81
N HIS A 33 1.45 -6.92 -4.04
CA HIS A 33 2.70 -7.68 -3.89
C HIS A 33 2.88 -8.54 -5.14
N VAL A 34 3.90 -8.24 -5.95
CA VAL A 34 4.07 -8.81 -7.30
C VAL A 34 4.37 -10.30 -7.25
N GLN A 35 5.14 -10.75 -6.27
CA GLN A 35 5.58 -12.14 -6.13
C GLN A 35 4.44 -13.09 -5.76
N GLU A 36 3.49 -12.63 -4.95
CA GLU A 36 2.35 -13.43 -4.47
C GLU A 36 1.04 -13.08 -5.17
N GLU A 37 1.06 -12.12 -6.10
CA GLU A 37 -0.13 -11.51 -6.73
C GLU A 37 -1.19 -11.05 -5.71
N ARG A 38 -0.76 -10.72 -4.49
CA ARG A 38 -1.65 -10.33 -3.40
C ARG A 38 -1.97 -8.85 -3.48
N GLU A 39 -3.25 -8.52 -3.55
CA GLU A 39 -3.74 -7.14 -3.59
C GLU A 39 -4.43 -6.74 -2.29
N THR A 40 -4.07 -5.58 -1.76
CA THR A 40 -4.68 -4.99 -0.55
C THR A 40 -5.00 -3.51 -0.78
N LEU A 41 -6.10 -3.04 -0.19
CA LEU A 41 -6.55 -1.65 -0.24
C LEU A 41 -6.39 -0.97 1.12
N PHE A 42 -5.97 0.28 1.12
CA PHE A 42 -5.73 1.11 2.31
C PHE A 42 -6.32 2.51 2.13
N GLU A 43 -6.63 3.15 3.25
CA GLU A 43 -7.15 4.52 3.32
C GLU A 43 -6.04 5.53 3.67
N SER A 44 -4.90 5.05 4.18
CA SER A 44 -3.74 5.86 4.54
C SER A 44 -2.41 5.29 4.00
N VAL A 45 -1.42 6.18 3.85
CA VAL A 45 -0.07 5.80 3.39
C VAL A 45 0.62 4.98 4.47
N GLU A 46 0.40 5.35 5.72
CA GLU A 46 0.96 4.74 6.91
C GLU A 46 0.59 3.25 6.98
N GLU A 47 -0.70 2.92 6.87
CA GLU A 47 -1.17 1.52 6.85
C GLU A 47 -0.58 0.72 5.66
N ALA A 48 -0.50 1.36 4.49
CA ALA A 48 0.07 0.71 3.31
C ALA A 48 1.57 0.42 3.49
N MET A 49 2.30 1.30 4.18
CA MET A 49 3.73 1.15 4.48
C MET A 49 3.96 0.05 5.52
N GLU A 50 3.19 0.02 6.59
CA GLU A 50 3.26 -1.05 7.61
C GLU A 50 3.06 -2.42 6.96
N PHE A 51 2.04 -2.56 6.10
CA PHE A 51 1.82 -3.79 5.33
C PHE A 51 3.03 -4.17 4.47
N MET A 52 3.66 -3.23 3.78
CA MET A 52 4.83 -3.52 2.94
C MET A 52 6.05 -3.94 3.78
N GLN A 53 6.24 -3.36 4.97
CA GLN A 53 7.31 -3.73 5.89
C GLN A 53 7.13 -5.15 6.44
N GLU A 54 5.91 -5.50 6.85
CA GLU A 54 5.58 -6.87 7.27
C GLU A 54 5.86 -7.88 6.16
N MET A 55 5.43 -7.58 4.93
CA MET A 55 5.63 -8.46 3.78
C MET A 55 7.10 -8.56 3.36
N ALA A 56 7.90 -7.51 3.58
CA ALA A 56 9.35 -7.54 3.37
C ALA A 56 10.12 -8.27 4.50
N GLY A 57 9.44 -8.63 5.59
CA GLY A 57 10.04 -9.32 6.73
C GLY A 57 10.79 -8.43 7.71
N GLU A 58 10.48 -7.12 7.76
CA GLU A 58 11.10 -6.14 8.67
C GLU A 58 10.34 -5.95 10.00
N ALA A 59 9.44 -6.88 10.39
CA ALA A 59 8.63 -6.77 11.61
C ALA A 59 9.33 -7.28 12.88
#